data_AF-A0A966MAH8-F1
#
_entry.id   AF-A0A966MAH8-F1
#
_cell.length_a   1.000
_cell.length_b   1.000
_cell.length_c   1.000
_cell.angle_alpha   90.00
_cell.angle_beta   90.00
_cell.angle_gamma   90.00
#
_symmetry.space_group_name_H-M   'P 1'
#
loop_
_entity.id
_entity.type
_entity.pdbx_description
1 polymer ?
#
loop_
_entity_poly.entity_id
_entity_poly.type
_entity_poly.pdbx_seq_one_letter_code
_entity_poly.pdbx_strand_id
1 'polypeptide(L)' 'MNEVLLSFLLGLIQGLTEFLPISSSAHLLFPALLFGTDDLGLAFDIAVHAGTLLAVIYFFRTEIKLMIKSLISR' A
#
# COMPACT_ATOMS: atom_id res chain seq x y z
N MET A 1 8.72 2.96 20.53
CA MET A 1 7.37 2.58 20.06
C MET A 1 7.38 1.07 19.87
N ASN A 2 6.33 0.33 20.23
CA ASN A 2 6.28 -1.09 19.86
C ASN A 2 6.25 -1.21 18.33
N GLU A 3 7.13 -2.00 17.73
CA GLU A 3 7.22 -2.15 16.26
C GLU A 3 5.89 -2.57 15.65
N VAL A 4 5.15 -3.47 16.31
CA VAL A 4 3.80 -3.90 15.90
C VAL A 4 2.84 -2.71 15.78
N LEU A 5 2.89 -1.77 16.71
CA LEU A 5 2.03 -0.58 16.68
C LEU A 5 2.45 0.36 15.54
N LEU A 6 3.75 0.53 15.32
CA LEU A 6 4.27 1.35 14.22
C LEU A 6 3.87 0.77 12.85
N SER A 7 4.06 -0.53 12.65
CA SER A 7 3.68 -1.24 11.41
C SER A 7 2.17 -1.16 11.14
N PHE A 8 1.33 -1.24 12.19
CA PHE A 8 -0.11 -1.07 12.05
C PHE A 8 -0.49 0.35 11.61
N LEU A 9 0.09 1.37 12.24
CA LEU A 9 -0.16 2.77 11.90
C LEU A 9 0.33 3.11 10.48
N LEU A 10 1.53 2.66 10.11
CA LEU A 10 2.07 2.87 8.77
C LEU A 10 1.28 2.13 7.70
N GLY A 11 0.80 0.92 7.99
CA GLY A 11 -0.12 0.20 7.11
C GLY A 11 -1.44 0.95 6.89
N LEU A 12 -2.01 1.54 7.94
CA LEU A 12 -3.19 2.41 7.83
C LEU A 12 -2.91 3.66 6.99
N ILE A 13 -1.78 4.34 7.25
CA ILE A 13 -1.37 5.52 6.49
C ILE A 13 -1.22 5.13 5.01
N GLN A 14 -0.48 4.06 4.69
CA GLN A 14 -0.32 3.57 3.32
C GLN A 14 -1.67 3.33 2.66
N GLY A 15 -2.58 2.61 3.32
CA GLY A 15 -3.92 2.33 2.79
C GLY A 15 -4.73 3.57 2.49
N LEU A 16 -4.56 4.65 3.25
CA LEU A 16 -5.24 5.93 3.04
C LEU A 16 -4.54 6.79 1.98
N THR A 17 -3.21 6.80 1.95
CA THR A 17 -2.42 7.72 1.11
C THR A 17 -2.10 7.16 -0.27
N GLU A 18 -2.11 5.84 -0.48
CA GLU A 18 -1.78 5.23 -1.77
C GLU A 18 -2.72 5.68 -2.91
N PHE A 19 -3.98 5.98 -2.58
CA PHE A 19 -4.97 6.42 -3.56
C PHE A 19 -4.98 7.95 -3.76
N LEU A 20 -4.20 8.68 -2.96
CA LEU A 20 -4.08 10.13 -3.01
C LEU A 20 -2.77 10.49 -3.74
N PRO A 21 -2.76 11.52 -4.62
CA PRO A 21 -1.55 11.95 -5.33
C PRO A 21 -0.63 12.78 -4.42
N ILE A 22 -0.20 12.21 -3.29
CA ILE A 22 0.54 12.87 -2.22
C ILE A 22 1.86 12.15 -1.84
N SER A 23 2.32 11.21 -2.65
CA SER A 23 3.51 10.38 -2.43
C SER A 23 3.42 9.50 -1.17
N SER A 24 2.97 8.26 -1.33
CA SER A 24 2.85 7.28 -0.24
C SER A 24 4.21 6.85 0.32
N SER A 25 5.23 6.68 -0.52
CA SER A 25 6.59 6.30 -0.09
C SER A 25 7.22 7.30 0.89
N ALA A 26 6.91 8.60 0.75
CA ALA A 26 7.38 9.62 1.69
C ALA A 26 6.84 9.38 3.10
N HIS A 27 5.59 8.90 3.24
CA HIS A 27 4.94 8.69 4.53
C HIS A 27 5.45 7.45 5.27
N LEU A 28 5.95 6.44 4.56
CA LEU A 28 6.59 5.26 5.15
C LEU A 28 8.00 5.57 5.69
N LEU A 29 8.73 6.44 5.00
CA LEU A 29 10.10 6.83 5.36
C LEU A 29 10.16 7.98 6.38
N PHE A 30 9.13 8.83 6.43
CA PHE A 30 9.09 10.02 7.29
C PHE A 30 9.35 9.74 8.78
N PRO A 31 8.75 8.69 9.39
CA PRO A 31 9.00 8.37 10.80
C PRO A 31 10.46 8.02 11.07
N ALA A 32 11.10 7.25 10.18
CA ALA A 32 12.51 6.91 10.29
C ALA A 32 13.41 8.16 10.20
N LEU A 33 13.10 9.08 9.28
CA LEU A 33 13.86 10.32 9.10
C LEU A 33 13.70 11.31 10.26
N LEU A 34 12.52 11.41 10.87
CA LEU A 34 12.23 12.37 11.94
C LEU A 34 12.58 11.87 13.34
N PHE A 35 12.33 10.58 13.61
CA PHE A 35 12.47 9.99 14.94
C PHE A 35 13.72 9.11 15.07
N GLY A 36 14.50 8.94 14.00
CA GLY A 36 15.69 8.09 13.98
C GLY A 36 15.36 6.61 14.26
N THR A 37 14.12 6.20 14.02
CA THR A 37 13.70 4.80 14.18
C THR A 37 14.26 3.97 13.03
N ASP A 38 14.60 2.71 13.32
CA ASP A 38 14.99 1.77 12.27
C ASP A 38 13.89 1.67 11.21
N ASP A 39 14.31 1.67 9.95
CA ASP A 39 13.41 1.44 8.82
C ASP A 39 12.83 0.02 8.92
N LEU A 40 11.50 -0.12 8.77
CA LEU A 40 10.83 -1.41 8.68
C LEU A 40 11.29 -2.19 7.42
N GLY A 41 11.93 -1.48 6.49
CA GLY A 41 12.70 -2.01 5.39
C GLY A 41 11.86 -2.38 4.17
N LEU A 42 12.55 -2.72 3.09
CA LEU A 42 11.94 -3.00 1.78
C LEU A 42 10.85 -4.08 1.83
N ALA A 43 10.97 -5.07 2.71
CA ALA A 43 9.98 -6.12 2.87
C ALA A 43 8.64 -5.58 3.37
N PHE A 44 8.66 -4.62 4.30
CA PHE A 44 7.46 -3.96 4.79
C PHE A 44 6.81 -3.11 3.70
N ASP A 45 7.60 -2.31 2.99
CA ASP A 45 7.12 -1.49 1.88
C ASP A 45 6.41 -2.33 0.82
N ILE A 46 7.03 -3.45 0.39
CA ILE A 46 6.42 -4.37 -0.57
C ILE A 46 5.11 -4.95 -0.03
N ALA A 47 5.07 -5.35 1.24
CA ALA A 47 3.88 -5.94 1.85
C ALA A 47 2.71 -4.96 1.90
N VAL A 48 2.94 -3.70 2.27
CA VAL A 48 1.86 -2.70 2.34
C VAL A 48 1.38 -2.27 0.96
N HIS A 49 2.26 -2.17 -0.05
CA HIS A 49 1.86 -1.93 -1.44
C HIS A 49 1.11 -3.13 -2.06
N ALA A 50 1.50 -4.37 -1.72
CA ALA A 50 0.74 -5.55 -2.12
C ALA A 50 -0.67 -5.54 -1.50
N GLY A 51 -0.79 -5.09 -0.25
CA GLY A 51 -2.08 -4.91 0.42
C GLY A 51 -3.00 -3.93 -0.30
N THR A 52 -2.49 -2.77 -0.72
CA THR A 52 -3.28 -1.76 -1.46
C THR A 52 -3.64 -2.25 -2.86
N LEU A 53 -2.73 -2.94 -3.56
CA LEU A 53 -3.02 -3.57 -4.85
C LEU A 53 -4.15 -4.60 -4.73
N LEU A 54 -4.11 -5.46 -3.71
CA LEU A 54 -5.17 -6.44 -3.45
C LEU A 54 -6.52 -5.75 -3.15
N ALA A 55 -6.52 -4.65 -2.41
CA ALA A 55 -7.72 -3.87 -2.16
C ALA A 55 -8.34 -3.33 -3.47
N VAL A 56 -7.52 -2.82 -4.39
CA VAL A 56 -7.96 -2.34 -5.72
C VAL A 56 -8.50 -3.48 -6.57
N ILE A 57 -7.79 -4.62 -6.64
CA ILE A 57 -8.23 -5.79 -7.40
C ILE A 57 -9.56 -6.31 -6.86
N TYR A 58 -9.73 -6.36 -5.54
CA TYR A 58 -10.96 -6.79 -4.92
C TYR A 58 -12.13 -5.82 -5.17
N PHE A 59 -11.87 -4.51 -5.07
CA PHE A 59 -12.87 -3.48 -5.33
C PHE A 59 -13.33 -3.52 -6.80
N PHE A 60 -12.41 -3.51 -7.76
CA PHE A 60 -12.68 -3.53 -9.20
C PHE A 60 -12.80 -4.94 -9.79
N ARG A 61 -13.06 -5.97 -8.98
CA ARG A 61 -13.06 -7.37 -9.44
C ARG A 61 -14.04 -7.64 -10.59
N THR A 62 -15.14 -6.90 -10.66
CA THR A 62 -16.16 -7.08 -11.70
C THR A 62 -15.70 -6.44 -13.01
N GLU A 63 -15.21 -5.20 -12.93
CA GLU A 63 -14.67 -4.42 -14.03
C GLU A 63 -13.44 -5.12 -14.64
N ILE A 64 -12.53 -5.62 -13.80
CA ILE A 64 -11.37 -6.41 -14.22
C ILE A 64 -11.81 -7.66 -14.97
N LYS A 65 -12.81 -8.41 -14.48
CA LYS A 65 -13.34 -9.58 -15.20
C LYS A 65 -13.94 -9.21 -16.56
N LEU A 66 -14.67 -8.10 -16.64
CA LEU A 66 -15.25 -7.62 -17.89
C LEU A 66 -14.16 -7.21 -18.89
N MET A 67 -13.12 -6.49 -18.43
CA MET A 67 -11.98 -6.11 -19.26
C MET A 67 -11.23 -7.34 -19.78
N ILE A 68 -10.97 -8.34 -18.94
CA ILE A 68 -10.31 -9.59 -19.34
C ILE A 68 -11.17 -10.34 -20.38
N LYS A 69 -12.49 -10.45 -20.15
CA LYS A 69 -13.39 -11.10 -21.11
C LYS A 69 -13.42 -10.36 -22.45
N SER A 70 -13.46 -9.04 -22.43
CA SER A 70 -13.42 -8.22 -23.64
C SER A 70 -12.11 -8.38 -24.42
N LEU A 71 -10.99 -8.62 -23.73
CA LEU A 71 -9.69 -8.83 -24.36
C LEU A 71 -9.63 -10.19 -25.09
N ILE A 72 -10.17 -11.23 -24.46
CA ILE A 72 -10.17 -12.61 -24.97
C ILE A 72 -11.24 -12.83 -26.04
N SER A 73 -12.34 -12.05 -26.02
CA SER A 73 -13.44 -12.14 -26.99
C SER A 73 -13.19 -11.36 -28.28
N ARG A 74 -12.03 -10.71 -28.44
CA ARG A 74 -11.53 -10.20 -29.71
C ARG A 74 -10.80 -11.29 -30.48
#